data_AF-A0A4Y1ZK65-F1
#
_entry.id   AF-A0A4Y1ZK65-F1
#
_cell.length_a   1.000
_cell.length_b   1.000
_cell.length_c   1.000
_cell.angle_alpha   90.00
_cell.angle_beta   90.00
_cell.angle_gamma   90.00
#
_symmetry.space_group_name_H-M   'P 1'
#
loop_
_entity.id
_entity.type
_entity.pdbx_description
1 polymer ?
#
loop_
_entity_poly.entity_id
_entity_poly.type
_entity_poly.pdbx_seq_one_letter_code
_entity_poly.pdbx_strand_id
1 'polypeptide(L)'
;MTPISNADEDSSSARYNDAHTWARNTIERCNGLLKSRFRCCQRSRQLHYSPEKAGLILNACAVLHNICIHYNVRHFPIEELEEDIAWGPISHDNCTNSLRDKEVALRNSLIMTRF
;
A
#
# COMPACT_ATOMS: atom_id res chain seq x y z
N MET A 1 5.73 -8.93 -14.78
CA MET A 1 7.09 -8.75 -15.33
C MET A 1 7.98 -9.83 -14.77
N THR A 2 8.85 -10.37 -15.61
CA THR A 2 9.76 -11.47 -15.29
C THR A 2 11.19 -11.00 -15.57
N PRO A 3 12.16 -11.28 -14.68
CA PRO A 3 13.57 -11.05 -14.97
C PRO A 3 14.02 -11.85 -16.20
N ILE A 4 15.00 -11.31 -16.94
CA ILE A 4 15.61 -11.98 -18.09
C ILE A 4 16.82 -12.79 -17.59
N SER A 5 16.77 -14.11 -17.72
CA SER A 5 17.89 -14.98 -17.36
C SER A 5 19.05 -14.85 -18.34
N ASN A 6 20.29 -15.01 -17.85
CA ASN A 6 21.52 -14.97 -18.65
C ASN A 6 21.66 -13.68 -19.47
N ALA A 7 21.29 -12.54 -18.90
CA ALA A 7 21.53 -11.26 -19.54
C ALA A 7 23.03 -10.95 -19.55
N ASP A 8 23.57 -10.65 -20.73
CA ASP A 8 24.97 -10.23 -20.87
C ASP A 8 25.22 -8.94 -20.09
N GLU A 9 26.39 -8.81 -19.48
CA GLU A 9 26.83 -7.61 -18.79
C GLU A 9 26.80 -6.40 -19.76
N ASP A 10 26.36 -5.24 -19.29
CA ASP A 10 26.11 -4.02 -20.09
C ASP A 10 25.03 -4.10 -21.20
N SER A 11 24.31 -5.22 -21.33
CA SER A 11 23.20 -5.33 -22.27
C SER A 11 21.97 -4.52 -21.85
N SER A 12 21.07 -4.27 -22.81
CA SER A 12 19.73 -3.73 -22.51
C SER A 12 18.93 -4.64 -21.56
N SER A 13 19.16 -5.95 -21.60
CA SER A 13 18.56 -6.94 -20.71
C SER A 13 19.08 -6.82 -19.28
N ALA A 14 20.37 -6.57 -19.07
CA ALA A 14 20.95 -6.31 -17.75
C ALA A 14 20.35 -5.03 -17.14
N ARG A 15 20.31 -3.94 -17.91
CA ARG A 15 19.68 -2.68 -17.48
C ARG A 15 18.20 -2.83 -17.13
N TYR A 16 17.46 -3.67 -17.87
CA TYR A 16 16.07 -4.01 -17.53
C TYR A 16 15.98 -4.74 -16.20
N ASN A 17 16.85 -5.73 -15.94
CA ASN A 17 16.87 -6.48 -14.69
C ASN A 17 17.21 -5.60 -13.49
N ASP A 18 18.14 -4.65 -13.65
CA ASP A 18 18.49 -3.68 -12.61
C ASP A 18 17.29 -2.80 -12.25
N ALA A 19 16.64 -2.22 -13.27
CA ALA A 19 15.44 -1.42 -13.09
C ALA A 19 14.30 -2.24 -12.45
N HIS A 20 14.13 -3.49 -12.89
CA HIS A 20 13.13 -4.40 -12.34
C HIS A 20 13.40 -4.70 -10.86
N THR A 21 14.65 -5.00 -10.50
CA THR A 21 15.08 -5.28 -9.13
C THR A 21 14.85 -4.07 -8.23
N TRP A 22 15.27 -2.88 -8.69
CA TRP A 22 15.05 -1.63 -7.96
C TRP A 22 13.54 -1.36 -7.73
N ALA A 23 12.71 -1.57 -8.75
CA ALA A 23 11.27 -1.38 -8.64
C ALA A 23 10.65 -2.38 -7.64
N ARG A 24 11.02 -3.67 -7.72
CA ARG A 24 10.57 -4.70 -6.77
C ARG A 24 10.96 -4.35 -5.34
N ASN A 25 12.23 -4.00 -5.10
CA ASN A 25 12.73 -3.63 -3.78
C ASN A 25 11.97 -2.44 -3.19
N THR A 26 11.56 -1.49 -4.02
CA THR A 26 10.76 -0.33 -3.57
C THR A 26 9.34 -0.73 -3.21
N ILE A 27 8.67 -1.53 -4.05
CA ILE A 27 7.31 -2.00 -3.77
C ILE A 27 7.25 -2.96 -2.58
N GLU A 28 8.23 -3.85 -2.43
CA GLU A 28 8.28 -4.80 -1.32
C GLU A 28 8.49 -4.09 0.02
N ARG A 29 9.36 -3.07 0.07
CA ARG A 29 9.51 -2.20 1.24
C ARG A 29 8.23 -1.43 1.57
N CYS A 30 7.59 -0.81 0.58
CA CYS A 30 6.31 -0.11 0.76
C CYS A 30 5.25 -1.07 1.32
N ASN A 31 5.10 -2.26 0.74
CA ASN A 31 4.18 -3.27 1.23
C ASN A 31 4.49 -3.71 2.66
N GLY A 32 5.78 -3.84 3.03
CA GLY A 32 6.19 -4.14 4.40
C GLY A 32 5.74 -3.08 5.39
N LEU A 33 5.94 -1.79 5.07
CA LEU A 33 5.50 -0.67 5.90
C LEU A 33 3.98 -0.63 6.08
N LEU A 34 3.23 -0.80 4.99
CA LEU A 34 1.76 -0.80 5.05
C LEU A 34 1.23 -1.98 5.88
N LYS A 35 1.81 -3.17 5.71
CA LYS A 35 1.44 -4.37 6.49
C LYS A 35 1.75 -4.25 7.97
N SER A 36 2.86 -3.61 8.31
CA SER A 36 3.26 -3.43 9.72
C SER A 36 2.34 -2.45 10.45
N ARG A 37 1.75 -1.49 9.73
CA ARG A 37 0.91 -0.43 10.30
C ARG A 37 -0.58 -0.71 10.24
N PHE A 38 -1.06 -1.35 9.17
CA PHE A 38 -2.49 -1.51 8.90
C PHE A 38 -2.89 -2.99 8.85
N ARG A 39 -3.72 -3.41 9.82
CA ARG A 39 -4.24 -4.80 9.92
C ARG A 39 -4.97 -5.26 8.67
N CYS A 40 -5.61 -4.35 7.94
CA CYS A 40 -6.28 -4.68 6.69
C CYS A 40 -5.32 -5.20 5.60
N CYS A 41 -4.01 -4.92 5.67
CA CYS A 41 -3.03 -5.38 4.69
C CYS A 41 -2.37 -6.73 5.06
N GLN A 42 -2.59 -7.25 6.27
CA GLN A 42 -1.84 -8.37 6.85
C GLN A 42 -2.28 -9.74 6.29
N ARG A 43 -1.35 -10.68 6.21
CA ARG A 43 -1.49 -11.96 5.48
C ARG A 43 -2.59 -12.88 6.03
N SER A 44 -2.89 -12.80 7.32
CA SER A 44 -4.00 -13.53 7.97
C SER A 44 -5.37 -13.14 7.41
N ARG A 45 -5.47 -11.95 6.82
CA ARG A 45 -6.66 -11.45 6.13
C ARG A 45 -6.28 -11.05 4.71
N GLN A 46 -5.88 -12.04 3.89
CA GLN A 46 -5.76 -11.81 2.45
C GLN A 46 -6.97 -10.98 2.00
N LEU A 47 -6.72 -9.87 1.31
CA LEU A 47 -7.80 -9.07 0.76
C LEU A 47 -8.57 -9.97 -0.21
N HIS A 48 -9.71 -10.52 0.23
CA HIS A 48 -10.65 -11.25 -0.61
C HIS A 48 -11.45 -10.28 -1.49
N TYR A 49 -10.74 -9.33 -2.10
CA TYR A 49 -11.28 -8.29 -2.95
C TYR A 49 -10.70 -8.45 -4.35
N SER A 50 -11.44 -7.96 -5.33
CA SER A 50 -10.90 -7.85 -6.68
C SER A 50 -9.64 -6.96 -6.70
N PRO A 51 -8.71 -7.15 -7.64
CA PRO A 51 -7.50 -6.35 -7.73
C PRO A 51 -7.76 -4.83 -7.74
N GLU A 52 -8.86 -4.40 -8.37
CA GLU A 52 -9.26 -2.99 -8.44
C GLU A 52 -9.62 -2.46 -7.04
N LYS A 53 -10.38 -3.23 -6.27
CA LYS A 53 -10.75 -2.87 -4.89
C LYS A 53 -9.56 -2.94 -3.95
N ALA A 54 -8.68 -3.93 -4.11
CA ALA A 54 -7.44 -4.02 -3.35
C ALA A 54 -6.52 -2.82 -3.61
N GLY A 55 -6.43 -2.35 -4.85
CA GLY A 55 -5.68 -1.15 -5.20
C GLY A 55 -6.21 0.11 -4.50
N LEU A 56 -7.54 0.26 -4.39
CA LEU A 56 -8.14 1.38 -3.66
C LEU A 56 -7.82 1.34 -2.16
N ILE A 57 -7.86 0.16 -1.54
CA ILE A 57 -7.52 -0.03 -0.13
C ILE A 57 -6.05 0.31 0.13
N LEU A 58 -5.13 -0.19 -0.71
CA LEU A 58 -3.71 0.13 -0.62
C LEU A 58 -3.44 1.63 -0.80
N ASN A 59 -4.14 2.28 -1.73
CA ASN A 59 -4.02 3.72 -1.95
C ASN A 59 -4.46 4.51 -0.71
N ALA A 60 -5.59 4.15 -0.10
CA ALA A 60 -6.03 4.76 1.15
C ALA A 60 -5.00 4.55 2.28
N CYS A 61 -4.41 3.36 2.38
CA CYS A 61 -3.37 3.06 3.37
C CYS A 61 -2.11 3.92 3.15
N ALA A 62 -1.68 4.12 1.90
CA ALA A 62 -0.55 4.99 1.57
C ALA A 62 -0.80 6.46 1.97
N VAL A 63 -2.00 6.97 1.68
CA VAL A 63 -2.40 8.34 2.06
C VAL A 63 -2.40 8.51 3.58
N LEU A 64 -3.01 7.56 4.31
CA LEU A 64 -3.03 7.57 5.77
C LEU A 64 -1.62 7.45 6.36
N HIS A 65 -0.77 6.62 5.76
CA HIS A 65 0.64 6.53 6.16
C HIS A 65 1.35 7.87 6.04
N ASN A 66 1.12 8.59 4.93
CA ASN A 66 1.75 9.88 4.68
C ASN A 66 1.21 10.98 5.60
N ILE A 67 -0.08 10.95 5.93
CA ILE A 67 -0.67 11.80 6.98
C ILE A 67 0.04 11.53 8.31
N CYS A 68 0.22 10.27 8.68
CA CYS A 68 0.91 9.92 9.90
C CYS A 68 2.38 10.38 9.93
N ILE A 69 3.11 10.29 8.80
CA ILE A 69 4.46 10.86 8.70
C ILE A 69 4.40 12.39 8.91
N HIS A 70 3.51 13.07 8.20
CA HIS A 70 3.37 14.52 8.25
C HIS A 70 3.11 15.04 9.67
N TYR A 71 2.25 14.35 10.43
CA TYR A 71 1.93 14.71 11.81
C TYR A 71 2.81 14.01 12.86
N ASN A 72 3.89 13.33 12.44
CA ASN A 72 4.80 12.58 13.30
C ASN A 72 4.07 11.61 14.27
N VAL A 73 3.02 10.97 13.77
CA VAL A 73 2.23 9.98 14.51
C VAL A 73 3.08 8.73 14.71
N ARG A 74 3.34 8.41 15.98
CA ARG A 74 4.11 7.24 16.39
C ARG A 74 3.56 5.98 15.71
N HIS A 75 4.50 5.16 15.23
CA HIS A 75 4.17 3.85 14.72
C HIS A 75 4.09 2.86 15.88
N PHE A 76 2.92 2.28 16.08
CA PHE A 76 2.72 1.17 17.01
C PHE A 76 2.66 -0.10 16.16
N PRO A 77 3.70 -0.96 16.19
CA PRO A 77 3.67 -2.19 15.45
C PRO A 77 2.47 -3.02 15.91
N ILE A 78 1.76 -3.61 14.97
CA ILE A 78 0.65 -4.52 15.28
C ILE A 78 1.24 -5.75 15.98
N GLU A 79 0.98 -5.89 17.27
CA GLU A 79 1.16 -7.17 17.95
C GLU A 79 0.17 -8.18 17.34
N GLU A 80 0.67 -9.36 16.93
CA GLU A 80 -0.12 -10.50 16.49
C GLU A 80 -0.95 -11.02 17.67
N LEU A 81 -2.07 -10.35 17.95
CA LEU A 81 -3.13 -10.91 18.77
C LEU A 81 -3.92 -11.86 17.87
N GLU A 82 -3.81 -13.15 18.15
CA GLU A 82 -4.34 -14.29 17.40
C GLU A 82 -5.88 -14.39 17.35
N GLU A 83 -6.61 -13.36 17.77
CA GLU A 83 -8.06 -13.41 17.80
C GLU A 83 -8.69 -12.81 16.53
N ASP A 84 -9.29 -13.70 15.74
CA ASP A 84 -10.26 -13.37 14.70
C ASP A 84 -11.47 -12.66 15.31
N ILE A 85 -11.34 -11.36 15.54
CA ILE A 85 -12.49 -10.51 15.86
C ILE A 85 -13.36 -10.50 14.59
N ALA A 86 -14.46 -11.26 14.64
CA ALA A 86 -15.52 -11.26 13.67
C ALA A 86 -16.11 -9.85 13.60
N TRP A 87 -15.74 -9.10 12.57
CA TRP A 87 -16.32 -7.78 12.33
C TRP A 87 -17.79 -8.00 11.95
N GLY A 88 -18.70 -7.58 12.83
CA GLY A 88 -20.14 -7.53 12.54
C GLY A 88 -20.43 -6.66 11.31
N PRO A 89 -21.65 -6.72 10.75
CA PRO A 89 -21.99 -6.04 9.51
C PRO A 89 -21.75 -4.52 9.62
N ILE A 90 -21.00 -3.99 8.65
CA ILE A 90 -20.64 -2.56 8.57
C ILE A 90 -21.87 -1.77 8.09
N SER A 91 -22.33 -0.80 8.88
CA SER A 91 -23.40 0.13 8.46
C SER A 91 -22.96 0.94 7.24
N HIS A 92 -23.83 0.99 6.24
CA HIS A 92 -23.57 1.69 4.98
C HIS A 92 -24.07 3.14 5.08
N ASP A 93 -23.21 4.05 5.56
CA ASP A 93 -23.55 5.47 5.64
C ASP A 93 -23.34 6.15 4.27
N ASN A 94 -24.42 6.65 3.66
CA ASN A 94 -24.44 7.24 2.31
C ASN A 94 -23.92 8.70 2.23
N CYS A 95 -23.12 9.17 3.18
CA CYS A 95 -22.65 10.56 3.24
C CYS A 95 -21.24 10.74 2.64
N THR A 96 -21.03 10.45 1.35
CA THR A 96 -19.66 10.52 0.76
C THR A 96 -19.55 11.27 -0.57
N ASN A 97 -20.61 11.98 -1.02
CA ASN A 97 -20.61 12.54 -2.37
C ASN A 97 -20.08 13.99 -2.50
N SER A 98 -20.02 14.75 -1.40
CA SER A 98 -19.74 16.22 -1.41
C SER A 98 -18.28 16.60 -1.11
N LEU A 99 -17.49 15.73 -0.47
CA LEU A 99 -16.10 16.01 -0.04
C LEU A 99 -15.02 15.56 -1.06
N ARG A 100 -15.44 14.94 -2.16
CA ARG A 100 -14.57 14.17 -3.07
C ARG A 100 -13.46 15.00 -3.72
N ASP A 101 -13.68 16.26 -4.08
CA ASP A 101 -12.68 17.02 -4.84
C ASP A 101 -11.50 17.50 -3.97
N LYS A 102 -11.78 17.93 -2.74
CA LYS A 102 -10.74 18.33 -1.79
C LYS A 102 -9.96 17.11 -1.27
N GLU A 103 -10.67 16.00 -1.04
CA GLU A 103 -10.08 14.72 -0.66
C GLU A 103 -9.20 14.16 -1.77
N VAL A 104 -9.62 14.26 -3.04
CA VAL A 104 -8.82 13.83 -4.20
C VAL A 104 -7.56 14.67 -4.36
N ALA A 105 -7.65 15.99 -4.18
CA ALA A 105 -6.47 16.87 -4.25
C ALA A 105 -5.48 16.58 -3.12
N LEU A 106 -5.97 16.42 -1.89
CA LEU A 106 -5.14 16.07 -0.74
C LEU A 106 -4.51 14.68 -0.91
N ARG A 107 -5.29 13.69 -1.37
CA ARG A 107 -4.83 12.35 -1.72
C ARG A 107 -3.71 12.41 -2.75
N ASN A 108 -3.90 13.12 -3.86
CA ASN A 108 -2.92 13.19 -4.94
C ASN A 108 -1.64 13.89 -4.47
N SER A 109 -1.75 14.93 -3.64
CA SER A 109 -0.61 15.59 -3.00
C SER A 109 0.16 14.61 -2.12
N LEU A 110 -0.54 13.85 -1.29
CA LEU A 110 0.08 12.90 -0.36
C LEU A 110 0.70 11.69 -1.07
N ILE A 111 0.11 11.19 -2.16
CA ILE A 111 0.69 10.08 -2.95
C ILE A 111 2.09 10.42 -3.48
N MET A 112 2.36 11.70 -3.75
CA MET A 112 3.63 12.16 -4.35
C MET A 112 4.73 12.42 -3.31
N THR A 113 4.40 12.40 -2.01
CA THR A 113 5.37 12.60 -0.93
C THR A 113 6.08 11.27 -0.64
N ARG A 114 7.41 11.25 -0.84
CA ARG A 114 8.30 10.07 -0.85
C ARG A 114 8.03 9.02 0.24
N PHE A 115 8.08 7.75 -0.19
CA PHE A 115 8.34 6.55 0.62
C PHE A 115 9.81 6.43 1.03
#